data_AF-A0AAX2EK92-F1
#
_entry.id   AF-A0AAX2EK92-F1
#
_cell.length_a   1.000
_cell.length_b   1.000
_cell.length_c   1.000
_cell.angle_alpha   90.00
_cell.angle_beta   90.00
_cell.angle_gamma   90.00
#
_symmetry.space_group_name_H-M   'P 1'
#
loop_
_entity.id
_entity.type
_entity.pdbx_description
1 polymer ?
#
loop_
_entity_poly.entity_id
_entity_poly.type
_entity_poly.pdbx_seq_one_letter_code
_entity_poly.pdbx_strand_id
1 'polypeptide(L)'
;MKTIAIVGGIFGIIASLLAMFFTLIENTYTVGNFGLLGIAAGILGIVAAFLLDRKSKLASVLLIVAAAVGIYAVLLYFLLPGVLMLIAAFVKMTRKGSRY
;
A
#
# COMPACT_ATOMS: atom_id res chain seq x y z
N MET A 1 -13.06 6.86 0.17
CA MET A 1 -12.24 5.63 0.25
C MET A 1 -11.18 5.54 -0.84
N LYS A 2 -11.52 5.82 -2.11
CA LYS A 2 -10.54 5.88 -3.20
C LYS A 2 -9.36 6.81 -2.88
N THR A 3 -9.62 8.04 -2.44
CA THR A 3 -8.56 9.00 -2.06
C THR A 3 -7.64 8.46 -0.96
N ILE A 4 -8.20 7.81 0.06
CA ILE A 4 -7.42 7.23 1.17
C ILE A 4 -6.50 6.11 0.65
N ALA A 5 -7.00 5.26 -0.24
CA ALA A 5 -6.19 4.22 -0.88
C ALA A 5 -5.07 4.80 -1.77
N ILE A 6 -5.36 5.87 -2.54
CA ILE A 6 -4.34 6.57 -3.35
C ILE A 6 -3.28 7.18 -2.45
N VAL A 7 -3.67 7.88 -1.38
CA VAL A 7 -2.74 8.47 -0.42
C VAL A 7 -1.88 7.39 0.23
N GLY A 8 -2.48 6.27 0.66
CA GLY A 8 -1.73 5.11 1.16
C GLY A 8 -0.72 4.56 0.14
N GLY A 9 -1.11 4.45 -1.14
CA GLY A 9 -0.21 4.05 -2.23
C GLY A 9 0.97 5.00 -2.44
N ILE A 10 0.71 6.31 -2.53
CA ILE A 10 1.74 7.33 -2.72
C ILE A 10 2.70 7.37 -1.53
N PHE A 11 2.17 7.36 -0.31
CA PHE A 11 2.99 7.31 0.91
C PHE A 11 3.81 6.02 0.97
N GLY A 12 3.27 4.89 0.48
CA GLY A 12 3.99 3.63 0.37
C GLY A 12 5.22 3.73 -0.54
N ILE A 13 5.07 4.37 -1.70
CA ILE A 13 6.18 4.62 -2.63
C ILE A 13 7.23 5.52 -1.96
N ILE A 14 6.82 6.63 -1.35
CA ILE A 14 7.74 7.58 -0.69
C ILE A 14 8.49 6.90 0.47
N ALA A 15 7.79 6.15 1.32
CA ALA A 15 8.38 5.41 2.43
C ALA A 15 9.40 4.37 1.96
N SER A 16 9.10 3.68 0.85
CA SER A 16 10.00 2.69 0.26
C SER A 16 11.27 3.34 -0.30
N LEU A 17 11.14 4.50 -0.97
CA LEU A 17 12.28 5.28 -1.45
C LEU A 17 13.15 5.80 -0.29
N LEU A 18 12.51 6.28 0.80
CA LEU A 18 13.23 6.73 2.00
C LEU A 18 13.99 5.58 2.65
N ALA A 19 13.38 4.40 2.78
CA ALA A 19 14.07 3.24 3.32
C ALA A 19 15.27 2.83 2.45
N MET A 20 15.11 2.81 1.13
CA MET A 20 16.24 2.58 0.21
C MET A 20 17.35 3.62 0.41
N PHE A 21 17.00 4.89 0.58
CA PHE A 21 17.98 5.94 0.84
C PHE A 21 18.75 5.71 2.15
N PHE A 22 18.08 5.36 3.25
CA PHE A 22 18.75 5.05 4.52
C PHE A 22 19.67 3.82 4.43
N THR A 23 19.31 2.81 3.62
CA THR A 23 20.18 1.63 3.44
C THR A 23 21.48 1.93 2.72
N LEU A 24 21.48 2.93 1.83
CA LEU A 24 22.69 3.40 1.17
C LEU A 24 23.63 4.10 2.17
N ILE A 25 23.09 4.75 3.19
CA ILE A 25 23.87 5.44 4.24
C ILE A 25 24.50 4.42 5.20
N GLU A 26 23.75 3.38 5.59
CA GLU A 26 24.19 2.39 6.58
C GLU A 26 24.98 1.21 6.00
N ASN A 27 25.30 1.21 4.68
CA ASN A 27 25.97 0.12 3.96
C ASN A 27 25.33 -1.27 4.16
N THR A 28 24.03 -1.31 4.50
CA THR A 28 23.29 -2.53 4.78
C THR A 28 22.40 -2.86 3.57
N TYR A 29 22.94 -3.69 2.67
CA TYR A 29 22.30 -3.99 1.37
C TYR A 29 21.05 -4.87 1.46
N THR A 30 20.78 -5.50 2.62
CA THR A 30 19.66 -6.44 2.78
C THR A 30 18.30 -5.76 2.64
N VAL A 31 18.15 -4.49 3.05
CA VAL A 31 16.86 -3.77 3.02
C VAL A 31 16.67 -2.98 1.71
N GLY A 32 17.76 -2.65 1.00
CA GLY A 32 17.71 -1.88 -0.25
C GLY A 32 17.00 -2.62 -1.40
N ASN A 33 17.15 -3.94 -1.49
CA ASN A 33 16.49 -4.74 -2.53
C ASN A 33 14.98 -4.91 -2.29
N PHE A 34 14.53 -4.91 -1.03
CA PHE A 34 13.11 -5.01 -0.71
C PHE A 34 12.37 -3.68 -0.86
N GLY A 35 13.07 -2.54 -0.88
CA GLY A 35 12.44 -1.26 -1.19
C GLY A 35 11.71 -1.22 -2.54
N LEU A 36 12.23 -1.91 -3.56
CA LEU A 36 11.54 -2.05 -4.86
C LEU A 36 10.21 -2.82 -4.73
N LEU A 37 10.16 -3.83 -3.86
CA LEU A 37 8.93 -4.56 -3.52
C LEU A 37 7.92 -3.64 -2.82
N GLY A 38 8.39 -2.75 -1.95
CA GLY A 38 7.56 -1.71 -1.33
C GLY A 38 6.99 -0.71 -2.34
N ILE A 39 7.79 -0.29 -3.33
CA ILE A 39 7.33 0.57 -4.44
C ILE A 39 6.27 -0.16 -5.25
N ALA A 40 6.49 -1.42 -5.60
CA ALA A 40 5.53 -2.24 -6.33
C ALA A 40 4.20 -2.39 -5.54
N ALA A 41 4.28 -2.58 -4.21
CA ALA A 41 3.12 -2.59 -3.34
C ALA A 41 2.38 -1.24 -3.33
N GLY A 42 3.09 -0.12 -3.30
CA GLY A 42 2.51 1.22 -3.43
C GLY A 42 1.75 1.42 -4.75
N ILE A 43 2.36 1.02 -5.87
CA ILE A 43 1.73 1.06 -7.20
C ILE A 43 0.49 0.17 -7.23
N LEU A 44 0.58 -1.06 -6.69
CA LEU A 44 -0.56 -1.97 -6.59
C LEU A 44 -1.70 -1.35 -5.77
N GLY A 45 -1.38 -0.65 -4.68
CA GLY A 45 -2.35 0.09 -3.88
C GLY A 45 -3.08 1.19 -4.68
N ILE A 46 -2.35 1.93 -5.53
CA ILE A 46 -2.93 2.93 -6.42
C ILE A 46 -3.84 2.28 -7.48
N VAL A 47 -3.38 1.20 -8.13
CA VAL A 47 -4.17 0.47 -9.13
C VAL A 47 -5.45 -0.09 -8.49
N ALA A 48 -5.32 -0.70 -7.31
CA ALA A 48 -6.45 -1.17 -6.53
C ALA A 48 -7.41 -0.03 -6.20
N ALA A 49 -6.90 1.18 -5.90
CA ALA A 49 -7.69 2.37 -5.62
C ALA A 49 -8.68 2.71 -6.74
N PHE A 50 -8.25 2.63 -8.01
CA PHE A 50 -9.11 2.86 -9.17
C PHE A 50 -10.15 1.76 -9.38
N LEU A 51 -9.91 0.56 -8.85
CA LEU A 51 -10.85 -0.56 -8.93
C LEU A 51 -11.93 -0.54 -7.83
N LEU A 52 -11.81 0.28 -6.77
CA LEU A 52 -12.79 0.29 -5.65
C LEU A 52 -14.23 0.60 -6.08
N ASP A 53 -14.40 1.39 -7.15
CA ASP A 53 -15.73 1.84 -7.58
C ASP A 53 -16.42 0.81 -8.50
N ARG A 54 -15.64 0.00 -9.23
CA ARG A 54 -16.17 -1.01 -10.17
C ARG A 54 -16.22 -2.41 -9.57
N LYS A 55 -15.18 -2.80 -8.82
CA LYS A 55 -14.98 -4.15 -8.29
C LYS A 55 -14.54 -4.08 -6.82
N SER A 56 -15.41 -3.57 -5.94
CA SER A 56 -15.09 -3.30 -4.53
C SER A 56 -14.45 -4.48 -3.80
N LYS A 57 -14.99 -5.70 -3.94
CA LYS A 57 -14.44 -6.90 -3.30
C LYS A 57 -13.00 -7.21 -3.76
N LEU A 58 -12.77 -7.21 -5.06
CA LEU A 58 -11.45 -7.50 -5.64
C LEU A 58 -10.45 -6.40 -5.25
N ALA A 59 -10.86 -5.13 -5.33
CA ALA A 59 -10.05 -4.00 -4.92
C ALA A 59 -9.67 -4.06 -3.43
N SER A 60 -10.60 -4.41 -2.54
CA SER A 60 -10.32 -4.58 -1.12
C SER A 60 -9.29 -5.68 -0.87
N VAL A 61 -9.38 -6.82 -1.54
CA VAL A 61 -8.37 -7.90 -1.43
C VAL A 61 -7.01 -7.42 -1.94
N LEU A 62 -6.96 -6.74 -3.09
CA LEU A 62 -5.70 -6.20 -3.63
C LEU A 62 -5.07 -5.17 -2.67
N LEU A 63 -5.85 -4.34 -2.00
CA LEU A 63 -5.34 -3.40 -1.00
C LEU A 63 -4.76 -4.10 0.23
N ILE A 64 -5.37 -5.20 0.69
CA ILE A 64 -4.84 -6.01 1.79
C ILE A 64 -3.52 -6.66 1.38
N VAL A 65 -3.46 -7.23 0.17
CA VAL A 65 -2.23 -7.82 -0.37
C VAL A 65 -1.14 -6.76 -0.52
N ALA A 66 -1.46 -5.58 -1.06
CA ALA A 66 -0.53 -4.47 -1.18
C ALA A 66 0.03 -4.04 0.19
N ALA A 67 -0.84 -3.91 1.21
CA ALA A 67 -0.41 -3.58 2.56
C ALA A 67 0.52 -4.65 3.14
N ALA A 68 0.17 -5.93 3.00
CA ALA A 68 0.97 -7.04 3.51
C ALA A 68 2.36 -7.13 2.83
N VAL A 69 2.39 -7.02 1.50
CA VAL A 69 3.64 -7.04 0.72
C VAL A 69 4.51 -5.83 1.07
N GLY A 70 3.93 -4.63 1.17
CA GLY A 70 4.67 -3.42 1.53
C GLY A 70 5.25 -3.47 2.94
N ILE A 71 4.49 -3.96 3.93
CA ILE A 71 4.98 -4.17 5.30
C ILE A 71 6.07 -5.25 5.32
N TYR A 72 5.92 -6.34 4.60
CA TYR A 72 6.98 -7.34 4.50
C TYR A 72 8.26 -6.77 3.87
N ALA A 73 8.10 -5.90 2.87
CA ALA A 73 9.19 -5.31 2.14
C ALA A 73 10.00 -4.28 2.95
N VAL A 74 9.33 -3.42 3.72
CA VAL A 74 9.99 -2.26 4.35
C VAL A 74 9.63 -2.10 5.83
N LEU A 75 8.97 -3.09 6.42
CA LEU A 75 8.60 -3.16 7.84
C LEU A 75 7.95 -1.86 8.34
N LEU A 76 8.57 -1.23 9.34
CA LEU A 76 8.05 -0.06 10.05
C LEU A 76 7.84 1.14 9.14
N TYR A 77 8.62 1.28 8.06
CA TYR A 77 8.47 2.39 7.12
C TYR A 77 7.15 2.31 6.34
N PHE A 78 6.64 1.10 6.09
CA PHE A 78 5.39 0.90 5.35
C PHE A 78 4.14 0.84 6.25
N LEU A 79 4.29 0.99 7.57
CA LEU A 79 3.20 0.76 8.51
C LEU A 79 2.07 1.79 8.35
N LEU A 80 2.41 3.08 8.26
CA LEU A 80 1.44 4.15 7.99
C LEU A 80 0.71 3.96 6.64
N PRO A 81 1.39 3.81 5.49
CA PRO A 81 0.70 3.58 4.22
C PRO A 81 -0.10 2.28 4.20
N GLY A 82 0.41 1.21 4.82
CA GLY A 82 -0.30 -0.06 4.97
C GLY A 82 -1.61 0.08 5.76
N VAL A 83 -1.60 0.81 6.88
CA VAL A 83 -2.81 1.07 7.68
C VAL A 83 -3.85 1.86 6.86
N LEU A 84 -3.43 2.88 6.11
CA LEU A 84 -4.35 3.63 5.23
C LEU A 84 -5.00 2.73 4.18
N MET A 85 -4.23 1.83 3.55
CA MET A 85 -4.75 0.84 2.61
C MET A 85 -5.73 -0.13 3.27
N LEU A 86 -5.43 -0.62 4.48
CA LEU A 86 -6.30 -1.52 5.23
C LEU A 86 -7.62 -0.85 5.63
N ILE A 87 -7.58 0.40 6.12
CA ILE A 87 -8.79 1.18 6.40
C ILE A 87 -9.65 1.30 5.14
N ALA A 88 -9.03 1.62 4.00
CA ALA A 88 -9.73 1.69 2.73
C ALA A 88 -10.37 0.35 2.32
N ALA A 89 -9.65 -0.76 2.51
CA ALA A 89 -10.12 -2.10 2.20
C ALA A 89 -11.31 -2.52 3.06
N PHE A 90 -11.19 -2.40 4.39
CA PHE A 90 -12.23 -2.84 5.33
C PHE A 90 -13.52 -2.04 5.18
N VAL A 91 -13.44 -0.71 5.07
CA VAL A 91 -14.63 0.15 4.94
C VAL A 91 -15.37 -0.11 3.62
N LYS A 92 -14.67 -0.40 2.52
CA LYS A 92 -15.36 -0.78 1.27
C LYS A 92 -15.85 -2.23 1.28
N MET A 93 -15.19 -3.14 2.00
CA MET A 93 -15.61 -4.53 2.10
C MET A 93 -16.91 -4.67 2.91
N THR A 94 -17.08 -3.85 3.95
CA THR A 94 -18.28 -3.84 4.81
C THR A 94 -19.46 -3.07 4.20
N ARG A 95 -19.21 -2.10 3.31
CA ARG A 95 -20.28 -1.42 2.53
C ARG A 95 -20.82 -2.33 1.42
N LYS A 96 -21.62 -3.34 1.80
CA LYS A 96 -22.57 -3.99 0.89
C LYS A 96 -23.74 -3.04 0.65
N GLY A 97 -23.81 -2.44 -0.54
CA GLY A 97 -25.09 -2.03 -1.11
C GLY A 97 -25.65 -0.64 -0.75
N SER A 98 -24.85 0.42 -0.78
CA SER A 98 -25.42 1.74 -1.06
C SER A 98 -25.09 2.12 -2.50
N ARG A 99 -25.91 1.61 -3.42
CA ARG A 99 -26.13 2.20 -4.74
C ARG A 99 -27.21 3.27 -4.53
N TYR A 100 -26.80 4.46 -4.14
CA TYR A 100 -27.54 5.68 -4.43
C TYR A 100 -26.51 6.74 -4.78
#